data_AF-A0A1Z5J2T6-F1
#
_entry.id   AF-A0A1Z5J2T6-F1
#
_cell.length_a   1.000
_cell.length_b   1.000
_cell.length_c   1.000
_cell.angle_alpha   90.00
_cell.angle_beta   90.00
_cell.angle_gamma   90.00
#
_symmetry.space_group_name_H-M   'P 1'
#
loop_
_entity.id
_entity.type
_entity.pdbx_description
1 polymer ?
#
loop_
_entity_poly.entity_id
_entity_poly.type
_entity_poly.pdbx_seq_one_letter_code
_entity_poly.pdbx_strand_id
1 'polypeptide(L)' 'MNHFMIKQFNGLDDATAQRLHSLGLQVGSSVQAVRFYPFHGPVIIQVDHQKIGIRYRVFKLLTGGKPL' A
#
# COMPACT_ATOMS: atom_id res chain seq x y z
N MET A 1 4.73 9.09 -12.36
CA MET A 1 4.47 8.64 -10.98
C MET A 1 3.12 7.94 -10.99
N ASN A 2 3.00 6.76 -10.38
CA ASN A 2 1.82 5.91 -10.56
C ASN A 2 0.88 6.05 -9.34
N HIS A 3 -0.38 6.41 -9.59
CA HIS A 3 -1.43 6.48 -8.58
C HIS A 3 -2.15 5.13 -8.48
N PHE A 4 -2.40 4.70 -7.25
CA PHE A 4 -3.10 3.47 -6.94
C PHE A 4 -4.24 3.76 -5.98
N MET A 5 -5.32 2.98 -6.12
CA MET A 5 -6.41 2.98 -5.17
C MET A 5 -6.29 1.73 -4.30
N ILE A 6 -6.45 1.91 -2.98
CA ILE A 6 -6.59 0.78 -2.05
C ILE A 6 -7.95 0.15 -2.30
N LYS A 7 -7.96 -1.14 -2.64
CA LYS A 7 -9.17 -1.88 -3.02
C LYS A 7 -9.68 -2.80 -1.91
N GLN A 8 -8.78 -3.33 -1.09
CA GLN A 8 -9.11 -4.37 -0.11
C GLN A 8 -8.01 -4.49 0.94
N PHE A 9 -8.34 -5.14 2.05
CA PHE A 9 -7.38 -5.58 3.08
C PHE A 9 -7.38 -7.11 3.24
N ASN A 10 -8.15 -7.83 2.42
CA ASN A 10 -8.29 -9.27 2.48
C ASN A 10 -6.94 -9.97 2.28
N GLY A 11 -6.65 -10.95 3.15
CA GLY A 11 -5.40 -11.72 3.13
C GLY A 11 -4.22 -11.07 3.88
N LEU A 12 -4.46 -9.95 4.58
CA LEU A 12 -3.55 -9.42 5.59
C LEU A 12 -3.92 -9.99 6.97
N ASP A 13 -2.93 -10.12 7.85
CA ASP A 13 -3.20 -10.36 9.27
C ASP A 13 -3.83 -9.12 9.93
N ASP A 14 -4.58 -9.35 11.02
CA ASP A 14 -5.35 -8.30 11.69
C ASP A 14 -4.47 -7.15 12.18
N ALA A 15 -3.26 -7.46 12.69
CA ALA A 15 -2.33 -6.45 13.19
C ALA A 15 -1.85 -5.54 12.06
N THR A 16 -1.54 -6.09 10.89
CA THR A 16 -1.13 -5.33 9.70
C THR A 16 -2.29 -4.49 9.18
N ALA A 17 -3.51 -5.05 9.10
CA ALA A 17 -4.69 -4.30 8.66
C ALA A 17 -4.99 -3.12 9.61
N GLN A 18 -5.01 -3.36 10.92
CA GLN A 18 -5.20 -2.31 11.93
C GLN A 18 -4.11 -1.23 11.83
N ARG A 19 -2.84 -1.62 11.65
CA ARG A 19 -1.75 -0.65 11.51
C ARG A 19 -1.94 0.23 10.28
N LEU A 20 -2.36 -0.33 9.15
CA LEU A 20 -2.61 0.44 7.94
C LEU A 20 -3.80 1.40 8.11
N HIS A 21 -4.87 0.97 8.79
CA HIS A 21 -5.98 1.86 9.15
C HIS A 21 -5.53 3.00 10.07
N SER A 22 -4.70 2.73 11.07
CA SER A 22 -4.15 3.77 11.95
C SER A 22 -3.23 4.77 11.21
N LEU A 23 -2.72 4.39 10.04
CA LEU A 23 -1.93 5.24 9.16
C LEU A 23 -2.78 5.97 8.10
N GLY A 24 -4.11 5.89 8.21
CA GLY A 24 -5.04 6.60 7.32
C GLY A 24 -5.38 5.85 6.03
N LEU A 25 -4.97 4.59 5.87
CA LEU A 25 -5.38 3.80 4.71
C LEU A 25 -6.76 3.17 4.94
N GLN A 26 -7.63 3.34 3.95
CA GLN A 26 -8.94 2.70 3.88
C GLN A 26 -9.24 2.28 2.44
N VAL A 27 -10.24 1.42 2.24
CA VAL A 27 -10.71 1.11 0.89
C VAL A 27 -11.18 2.40 0.22
N GLY A 28 -10.74 2.63 -1.01
CA GLY A 28 -10.97 3.88 -1.75
C GLY A 28 -9.88 4.93 -1.58
N SER A 29 -8.96 4.81 -0.61
CA SER A 29 -7.83 5.74 -0.48
C SER A 29 -7.00 5.78 -1.76
N SER A 30 -6.75 6.99 -2.27
CA SER A 30 -5.80 7.24 -3.35
C SER A 30 -4.41 7.39 -2.77
N VAL A 31 -3.46 6.60 -3.26
CA VAL A 31 -2.07 6.62 -2.81
C VAL A 31 -1.15 6.79 -4.01
N GLN A 32 -0.06 7.51 -3.84
CA GLN A 32 0.96 7.65 -4.87
C GLN A 32 2.12 6.72 -4.56
N ALA A 33 2.49 5.84 -5.49
CA ALA A 33 3.73 5.09 -5.35
C ALA A 33 4.92 5.97 -5.76
N VAL A 34 5.75 6.33 -4.78
CA VAL A 34 6.89 7.24 -4.95
C VAL A 34 8.15 6.47 -5.34
N ARG A 35 8.32 5.25 -4.83
CA ARG A 35 9.49 4.41 -5.13
C ARG A 35 9.16 2.93 -5.01
N PHE A 36 9.63 2.16 -5.99
CA PHE A 36 9.71 0.71 -5.93
C PHE A 36 11.17 0.30 -5.74
N TYR A 37 11.45 -0.47 -4.70
CA TYR A 37 12.77 -1.09 -4.54
C TYR A 37 12.84 -2.40 -5.31
N PRO A 38 14.01 -2.75 -5.89
CA PRO A 38 14.18 -3.98 -6.67
C PRO A 38 13.98 -5.24 -5.82
N PHE A 39 13.90 -6.40 -6.47
CA PHE A 39 13.80 -7.73 -5.83
C PHE A 39 12.58 -7.91 -4.91
N HIS A 40 11.42 -7.37 -5.31
CA HIS A 40 10.21 -7.34 -4.47
C HIS A 40 10.44 -6.67 -3.09
N GLY A 41 11.38 -5.71 -3.06
CA GLY A 41 11.63 -4.85 -1.92
C GLY A 41 10.43 -3.94 -1.61
N PRO A 42 10.51 -3.13 -0.55
CA PRO A 42 9.40 -2.30 -0.13
C PRO A 42 8.96 -1.32 -1.23
N VAL A 43 7.70 -0.92 -1.17
CA VAL A 43 7.12 0.17 -1.96
C VAL A 43 6.96 1.35 -1.02
N ILE A 44 7.53 2.50 -1.39
CA ILE A 44 7.28 3.75 -0.68
C ILE A 44 6.04 4.38 -1.30
N ILE A 45 4.98 4.50 -0.51
CA ILE A 45 3.77 5.22 -0.89
C ILE A 45 3.71 6.56 -0.17
N GLN A 46 3.09 7.55 -0.82
CA GLN A 46 2.64 8.79 -0.21
C GLN A 46 1.12 8.70 -0.01
N VAL A 47 0.69 8.99 1.22
CA VAL A 47 -0.71 9.18 1.63
C VAL A 47 -0.73 10.50 2.39
N ASP A 48 -1.62 11.41 2.01
CA ASP A 48 -1.68 12.76 2.56
C ASP A 48 -0.28 13.40 2.63
N HIS A 49 0.17 13.79 3.82
CA HIS A 49 1.47 14.42 4.07
C HIS A 49 2.56 13.46 4.55
N GLN A 50 2.33 12.14 4.51
CA GLN A 50 3.27 11.12 5.02
C GLN A 50 3.74 10.11 3.97
N LYS A 51 4.97 9.63 4.16
CA LYS A 51 5.54 8.51 3.39
C LYS A 51 5.55 7.25 4.23
N ILE A 52 5.08 6.15 3.64
CA ILE A 52 4.99 4.86 4.31
C ILE A 52 5.72 3.83 3.47
N GLY A 53 6.64 3.09 4.09
CA GLY A 53 7.22 1.89 3.50
C GLY A 53 6.30 0.69 3.69
N ILE A 54 5.83 0.10 2.60
CA ILE A 54 4.95 -1.08 2.61
C ILE A 54 5.68 -2.25 1.96
N ARG A 55 5.60 -3.44 2.57
CA ARG A 55 6.14 -4.66 1.95
C ARG A 55 5.47 -4.89 0.59
N TYR A 56 6.23 -5.25 -0.44
CA TYR A 56 5.70 -5.44 -1.80
C TYR A 56 4.44 -6.30 -1.86
N ARG A 57 4.44 -7.44 -1.14
CA ARG A 57 3.29 -8.35 -1.09
C ARG A 57 2.04 -7.69 -0.52
N VAL A 58 2.19 -6.89 0.53
CA VAL A 58 1.08 -6.13 1.14
C VAL A 58 0.58 -5.10 0.13
N PHE A 59 1.46 -4.32 -0.49
CA PHE A 59 1.08 -3.34 -1.52
C PHE A 59 0.31 -4.00 -2.69
N LYS A 60 0.77 -5.16 -3.16
CA LYS A 60 0.10 -5.92 -4.22
C LYS A 60 -1.29 -6.39 -3.81
N LEU A 61 -1.46 -6.88 -2.58
CA LEU A 61 -2.77 -7.28 -2.05
C LEU A 61 -3.72 -6.09 -1.97
N LEU A 62 -3.26 -4.97 -1.41
CA LEU A 62 -4.04 -3.74 -1.23
C LEU A 62 -4.54 -3.18 -2.57
N THR A 63 -3.71 -3.23 -3.62
CA THR A 63 -4.02 -2.65 -4.94
C THR A 63 -4.72 -3.62 -5.90
N GLY A 64 -5.08 -4.82 -5.42
CA GLY A 64 -5.79 -5.84 -6.19
C GLY A 64 -4.93 -6.53 -7.24
N GLY A 65 -3.64 -6.71 -6.97
CA GLY A 65 -2.77 -7.58 -7.76
C GLY A 65 -2.32 -7.04 -9.11
N LYS A 66 -2.67 -5.79 -9.47
CA LYS A 66 -2.25 -5.18 -10.74
C LYS A 66 -0.72 -5.23 -10.85
N PRO A 67 -0.15 -5.89 -11.88
CA PRO A 67 1.28 -5.81 -12.13
C PRO A 67 1.66 -4.36 -12.44
N LEU A 68 2.87 -3.99 -12.01
CA LEU A 68 3.54 -2.75 -12.40
C LEU A 68 4.09 -2.89 -13.81
#